data_AF-A0A9P8C8X0-F1
#
_entry.id   AF-A0A9P8C8X0-F1
#
_cell.length_a   1.000
_cell.length_b   1.000
_cell.length_c   1.000
_cell.angle_alpha   90.00
_cell.angle_beta   90.00
_cell.angle_gamma   90.00
#
_symmetry.space_group_name_H-M   'P 1'
#
loop_
_entity.id
_entity.type
_entity.pdbx_description
1 polymer ?
#
loop_
_entity_poly.entity_id
_entity_poly.type
_entity_poly.pdbx_seq_one_letter_code
_entity_poly.pdbx_strand_id
1 'polypeptide(L)'
;MHAQADLACAQAVLRNAHPQLRLKQQLLMSKHSNRTGEKGSSLTPRQHAAHPEPKRWENPGGWGAGHMNDKAPFNLWDAQERQYRSLTRDELQWIRTNFGDGEIATSGWFMYIETANPPRPVPLTFGGMPVMFTGIRELVLEPIPSFPFPNPRVPDPCPTIHWPVMTFPTLEQNVALLTALQPIANARAIFYMPHWTIIELEYGDGRVYEPKSLPGTVGGRTTLYHHAEAPLECGPGSQNEGVNATTSAGIKLRHFDGQEVFTGSQNEGVNATTSAGIKLRHFDGQEVLTVAHHGFLISKEVYHPYVGEDKIGDVIDTRPELDIALVKLTSTAGRKFTNACYFQAETPRMLLEGLKIESGTWSEVDGMSSGLVSLLTYGKHYFKPKWPAGHPVIEFREWRADSVNIMFGAVNNPICEGMCGAPIVQCETGGVGGFSHL
;
A
#
# COMPACT_ATOMS: atom_id res chain seq x y z
N MET A 1 8.28 -46.53 5.71
CA MET A 1 7.89 -46.55 4.27
C MET A 1 7.20 -45.28 3.78
N HIS A 2 7.09 -44.20 4.57
CA HIS A 2 6.55 -42.91 4.12
C HIS A 2 7.61 -41.81 3.88
N ALA A 3 8.86 -41.98 4.32
CA ALA A 3 9.91 -40.96 4.16
C ALA A 3 10.65 -40.99 2.79
N GLN A 4 10.39 -41.98 1.94
CA GLN A 4 11.04 -42.11 0.63
C GLN A 4 10.20 -41.52 -0.53
N ALA A 5 8.92 -41.22 -0.31
CA ALA A 5 8.06 -40.59 -1.31
C ALA A 5 8.28 -39.07 -1.40
N ASP A 6 8.58 -38.41 -0.28
CA ASP A 6 8.76 -36.95 -0.23
C ASP A 6 10.11 -36.49 -0.85
N LEU A 7 11.15 -37.33 -0.80
CA LEU A 7 12.44 -37.03 -1.40
C LEU A 7 12.40 -37.10 -2.95
N ALA A 8 11.50 -37.93 -3.51
CA ALA A 8 11.31 -38.04 -4.95
C ALA A 8 10.55 -36.84 -5.54
N CYS A 9 9.67 -36.21 -4.75
CA CYS A 9 8.94 -34.99 -5.15
C CYS A 9 9.86 -33.76 -5.16
N ALA A 10 10.72 -33.60 -4.14
CA ALA A 10 11.67 -32.50 -4.06
C ALA A 10 12.76 -32.53 -5.15
N GLN A 11 13.20 -33.72 -5.58
CA GLN A 11 14.19 -33.87 -6.64
C GLN A 11 13.64 -33.63 -8.06
N ALA A 12 12.32 -33.75 -8.25
CA ALA A 12 11.66 -33.43 -9.53
C ALA A 12 11.51 -31.91 -9.74
N VAL A 13 11.31 -31.14 -8.67
CA VAL A 13 11.22 -29.66 -8.71
C VAL A 13 12.58 -29.02 -9.03
N LEU A 14 13.68 -29.56 -8.47
CA LEU A 14 15.02 -29.03 -8.70
C LEU A 14 15.57 -29.32 -10.12
N ARG A 15 15.06 -30.33 -10.84
CA ARG A 15 15.50 -30.62 -12.22
C ARG A 15 14.84 -29.72 -13.27
N ASN A 16 13.69 -29.12 -12.97
CA ASN A 16 12.95 -28.25 -13.91
C ASN A 16 13.29 -26.76 -13.79
N ALA A 17 14.06 -26.33 -12.79
CA ALA A 17 14.49 -24.94 -12.61
C ALA A 17 15.67 -24.52 -13.52
N HIS A 18 16.41 -25.49 -14.07
CA HIS A 18 17.66 -25.23 -14.80
C HIS A 18 17.53 -24.72 -16.27
N PRO A 19 16.45 -25.03 -17.03
CA PRO A 19 16.28 -24.49 -18.39
C PRO A 19 15.88 -23.01 -18.43
N GLN A 20 15.14 -22.53 -17.42
CA GLN A 20 14.64 -21.14 -17.34
C GLN A 20 15.75 -20.12 -17.06
N LEU A 21 16.80 -20.51 -16.32
CA LEU A 21 17.98 -19.69 -16.06
C LEU A 21 18.86 -19.51 -17.32
N ARG A 22 18.93 -20.51 -18.22
CA ARG A 22 19.66 -20.38 -19.50
C ARG A 22 18.97 -19.45 -20.49
N LEU A 23 17.64 -19.42 -20.50
CA LEU A 23 16.87 -18.53 -21.38
C LEU A 23 17.03 -17.06 -20.95
N LYS A 24 17.05 -16.78 -19.64
CA LYS A 24 17.32 -15.44 -19.10
C LYS A 24 18.74 -14.96 -19.41
N GLN A 25 19.75 -15.84 -19.35
CA GLN A 25 21.14 -15.48 -19.66
C GLN A 25 21.36 -15.22 -21.17
N GLN A 26 20.68 -15.94 -22.06
CA GLN A 26 20.75 -15.68 -23.51
C GLN A 26 20.03 -14.38 -23.91
N LEU A 27 18.95 -14.00 -23.24
CA LEU A 27 18.23 -12.75 -23.51
C LEU A 27 18.99 -11.49 -23.04
N LEU A 28 19.79 -11.62 -21.97
CA LEU A 28 20.68 -10.54 -21.51
C LEU A 28 21.90 -10.36 -22.43
N MET A 29 22.45 -11.45 -22.99
CA MET A 29 23.61 -11.37 -23.88
C MET A 29 23.25 -10.86 -25.30
N SER A 30 22.01 -11.04 -25.77
CA SER A 30 21.61 -10.54 -27.10
C SER A 30 21.35 -9.03 -27.15
N LYS A 31 21.19 -8.37 -25.99
CA LYS A 31 21.00 -6.90 -25.89
C LYS A 31 22.30 -6.10 -25.88
N HIS A 32 23.47 -6.74 -25.95
CA HIS A 32 24.77 -6.06 -25.91
C HIS A 32 25.57 -6.11 -27.23
N SER A 33 24.99 -6.63 -28.30
CA SER A 33 25.61 -6.58 -29.63
C SER A 33 24.70 -5.89 -30.62
N ASN A 34 24.62 -4.55 -30.54
CA ASN A 34 24.42 -3.65 -31.69
C ASN A 34 24.25 -2.20 -31.19
N ARG A 35 25.37 -1.46 -31.09
CA ARG A 35 25.33 0.01 -31.17
C ARG A 35 26.71 0.55 -31.52
N THR A 36 27.03 0.50 -32.81
CA THR A 36 28.05 1.35 -33.42
C THR A 36 27.37 2.62 -33.94
N GLY A 37 27.75 3.75 -33.35
CA GLY A 37 27.91 5.05 -34.00
C GLY A 37 26.67 5.73 -34.59
N GLU A 38 26.17 6.77 -33.89
CA GLU A 38 25.75 8.00 -34.58
C GLU A 38 25.85 9.22 -33.65
N LYS A 39 26.44 10.29 -34.20
CA LYS A 39 26.82 11.52 -33.51
C LYS A 39 25.62 12.45 -33.31
N GLY A 40 25.55 13.03 -32.11
CA GLY A 40 25.23 14.43 -31.82
C GLY A 40 23.99 15.06 -32.45
N SER A 41 22.96 15.25 -31.63
CA SER A 41 22.05 16.40 -31.74
C SER A 41 21.66 16.85 -30.33
N SER A 42 21.97 18.11 -30.02
CA SER A 42 21.62 18.76 -28.76
C SER A 42 20.11 19.05 -28.76
N LEU A 43 19.35 18.25 -28.02
CA LEU A 43 17.93 18.54 -27.78
C LEU A 43 17.82 19.51 -26.59
N THR A 44 17.40 20.73 -26.89
CA THR A 44 16.87 21.67 -25.90
C THR A 44 15.64 21.06 -25.22
N PRO A 45 15.45 21.25 -23.90
CA PRO A 45 14.24 20.76 -23.23
C PRO A 45 13.04 21.53 -23.78
N ARG A 46 12.14 20.82 -24.47
CA ARG A 46 10.80 21.34 -24.76
C ARG A 46 10.09 21.56 -23.43
N GLN A 47 9.86 22.81 -23.08
CA GLN A 47 8.85 23.19 -22.10
C GLN A 47 7.50 22.68 -22.62
N HIS A 48 7.06 21.53 -22.10
CA HIS A 48 5.68 21.09 -22.29
C HIS A 48 4.80 22.10 -21.55
N ALA A 49 4.13 22.96 -22.31
CA ALA A 49 3.03 23.74 -21.79
C ALA A 49 1.97 22.75 -21.27
N ALA A 50 1.89 22.60 -19.95
CA ALA A 50 0.98 21.67 -19.30
C ALA A 50 -0.45 22.13 -19.54
N HIS A 51 -1.17 21.43 -20.41
CA HIS A 51 -2.63 21.41 -20.31
C HIS A 51 -2.97 20.84 -18.93
N PRO A 52 -3.93 21.43 -18.18
CA PRO A 52 -4.36 20.84 -16.93
C PRO A 52 -4.84 19.41 -17.20
N GLU A 53 -4.25 18.44 -16.49
CA GLU A 53 -4.68 17.06 -16.63
C GLU A 53 -6.17 16.95 -16.30
N PRO A 54 -6.92 16.11 -17.04
CA PRO A 54 -8.32 15.88 -16.73
C PRO A 54 -8.47 15.33 -15.31
N LYS A 55 -9.49 15.81 -14.59
CA LYS A 55 -9.81 15.33 -13.24
C LYS A 55 -10.10 13.81 -13.30
N ARG A 56 -9.26 13.00 -12.67
CA ARG A 56 -9.36 11.53 -12.69
C ARG A 56 -10.48 10.97 -11.81
N TRP A 57 -10.92 11.74 -10.82
CA TRP A 57 -11.85 11.26 -9.79
C TRP A 57 -13.03 12.20 -9.58
N GLU A 58 -14.20 11.62 -9.42
CA GLU A 58 -15.39 12.25 -8.86
C GLU A 58 -15.50 11.85 -7.39
N ASN A 59 -15.42 12.83 -6.48
CA ASN A 59 -15.47 12.64 -5.01
C ASN A 59 -14.47 11.62 -4.44
N PRO A 60 -13.14 11.78 -4.66
CA PRO A 60 -12.11 10.80 -4.27
C PRO A 60 -12.01 10.50 -2.76
N GLY A 61 -12.64 11.28 -1.89
CA GLY A 61 -12.56 11.11 -0.43
C GLY A 61 -13.46 10.02 0.16
N GLY A 62 -14.34 9.39 -0.62
CA GLY A 62 -15.35 8.48 -0.08
C GLY A 62 -15.53 7.19 -0.86
N TRP A 63 -16.19 6.23 -0.21
CA TRP A 63 -16.55 4.94 -0.79
C TRP A 63 -17.38 5.05 -2.08
N GLY A 64 -18.15 6.12 -2.28
CA GLY A 64 -18.88 6.36 -3.53
C GLY A 64 -18.08 7.01 -4.65
N ALA A 65 -16.75 7.08 -4.55
CA ALA A 65 -15.92 7.75 -5.54
C ALA A 65 -16.04 7.10 -6.92
N GLY A 66 -16.17 7.91 -7.98
CA GLY A 66 -16.18 7.45 -9.36
C GLY A 66 -14.87 7.76 -10.06
N HIS A 67 -14.20 6.76 -10.63
CA HIS A 67 -13.04 6.99 -11.49
C HIS A 67 -13.46 7.48 -12.88
N MET A 68 -12.64 8.27 -13.58
CA MET A 68 -12.98 8.81 -14.90
C MET A 68 -13.26 7.75 -15.98
N ASN A 69 -12.74 6.52 -15.77
CA ASN A 69 -12.99 5.38 -16.64
C ASN A 69 -14.19 4.53 -16.20
N ASP A 70 -14.84 4.86 -15.09
CA ASP A 70 -16.12 4.29 -14.71
C ASP A 70 -17.20 4.78 -15.69
N LYS A 71 -17.67 3.86 -16.54
CA LYS A 71 -18.72 4.13 -17.54
C LYS A 71 -20.04 3.44 -17.20
N ALA A 72 -20.17 2.93 -15.96
CA ALA A 72 -21.39 2.28 -15.54
C ALA A 72 -22.56 3.28 -15.59
N PRO A 73 -23.71 2.93 -16.21
CA PRO A 73 -24.88 3.79 -16.25
C PRO A 73 -25.69 3.74 -14.93
N PHE A 74 -25.11 3.23 -13.85
CA PHE A 74 -25.74 2.98 -12.57
C PHE A 74 -24.78 3.31 -11.43
N ASN A 75 -25.32 3.55 -10.23
CA ASN A 75 -24.56 3.75 -9.00
C ASN A 75 -24.88 2.62 -8.00
N LEU A 76 -23.84 2.01 -7.43
CA LEU A 76 -23.94 0.93 -6.45
C LEU A 76 -23.79 1.45 -5.02
N TRP A 77 -23.21 2.64 -4.81
CA TRP A 77 -23.03 3.21 -3.49
C TRP A 77 -24.33 3.83 -2.96
N ASP A 78 -24.82 3.33 -1.84
CA ASP A 78 -25.88 3.95 -1.06
C ASP A 78 -25.28 4.84 0.03
N ALA A 79 -25.34 6.16 -0.16
CA ALA A 79 -24.77 7.12 0.79
C ALA A 79 -25.54 7.20 2.12
N GLN A 80 -26.83 6.87 2.12
CA GLN A 80 -27.67 6.91 3.32
C GLN A 80 -27.36 5.70 4.21
N GLU A 81 -27.34 4.52 3.63
CA GLU A 81 -27.06 3.26 4.35
C GLU A 81 -25.56 2.98 4.49
N ARG A 82 -24.70 3.77 3.82
CA ARG A 82 -23.23 3.63 3.78
C ARG A 82 -22.78 2.22 3.40
N GLN A 83 -23.40 1.66 2.37
CA GLN A 83 -23.10 0.33 1.88
C GLN A 83 -23.26 0.27 0.37
N TYR A 84 -22.66 -0.75 -0.25
CA TYR A 84 -22.98 -1.06 -1.64
C TYR A 84 -24.16 -2.02 -1.71
N ARG A 85 -25.09 -1.73 -2.62
CA ARG A 85 -26.17 -2.65 -2.93
C ARG A 85 -25.70 -3.77 -3.85
N SER A 86 -26.44 -4.87 -3.85
CA SER A 86 -26.23 -5.95 -4.81
C SER A 86 -26.54 -5.48 -6.24
N LEU A 87 -25.81 -6.05 -7.20
CA LEU A 87 -26.09 -5.90 -8.63
C LEU A 87 -27.46 -6.50 -8.98
N THR A 88 -28.20 -5.80 -9.83
CA THR A 88 -29.37 -6.37 -10.51
C THR A 88 -28.94 -7.29 -11.66
N ARG A 89 -29.88 -8.06 -12.21
CA ARG A 89 -29.61 -8.94 -13.36
C ARG A 89 -29.15 -8.15 -14.59
N ASP A 90 -29.76 -7.00 -14.84
CA ASP A 90 -29.45 -6.16 -16.01
C ASP A 90 -28.07 -5.50 -15.88
N GLU A 91 -27.70 -5.08 -14.67
CA GLU A 91 -26.36 -4.53 -14.38
C GLU A 91 -25.28 -5.60 -14.49
N LEU A 92 -25.53 -6.82 -13.99
CA LEU A 92 -24.62 -7.95 -14.17
C LEU A 92 -24.46 -8.29 -15.66
N GLN A 93 -25.55 -8.27 -16.42
CA GLN A 93 -25.49 -8.48 -17.87
C GLN A 93 -24.69 -7.39 -18.57
N TRP A 94 -24.85 -6.13 -18.15
CA TRP A 94 -24.04 -5.02 -18.67
C TRP A 94 -22.55 -5.23 -18.41
N ILE A 95 -22.16 -5.64 -17.19
CA ILE A 95 -20.75 -5.93 -16.86
C ILE A 95 -20.21 -7.04 -17.78
N ARG A 96 -20.95 -8.14 -17.93
CA ARG A 96 -20.53 -9.25 -18.81
C ARG A 96 -20.36 -8.83 -20.26
N THR A 97 -21.31 -8.04 -20.78
CA THR A 97 -21.24 -7.52 -22.15
C THR A 97 -20.03 -6.61 -22.38
N ASN A 98 -19.57 -5.86 -21.37
CA ASN A 98 -18.46 -4.91 -21.53
C ASN A 98 -17.08 -5.51 -21.18
N PHE A 99 -17.01 -6.50 -20.28
CA PHE A 99 -15.74 -6.98 -19.71
C PHE A 99 -15.52 -8.50 -19.87
N GLY A 100 -16.49 -9.22 -20.42
CA GLY A 100 -16.40 -10.64 -20.73
C GLY A 100 -17.14 -11.55 -19.74
N ASP A 101 -17.09 -12.85 -20.03
CA ASP A 101 -17.87 -13.88 -19.32
C ASP A 101 -17.13 -14.55 -18.15
N GLY A 102 -16.10 -13.89 -17.61
CA GLY A 102 -15.38 -14.40 -16.44
C GLY A 102 -16.23 -14.51 -15.19
N GLU A 103 -15.63 -15.09 -14.14
CA GLU A 103 -16.22 -15.06 -12.81
C GLU A 103 -16.30 -13.61 -12.31
N ILE A 104 -17.46 -13.26 -11.74
CA ILE A 104 -17.72 -11.96 -11.13
C ILE A 104 -18.18 -12.25 -9.72
N ALA A 105 -17.48 -11.68 -8.74
CA ALA A 105 -17.89 -11.78 -7.34
C ALA A 105 -17.61 -10.50 -6.57
N THR A 106 -18.24 -10.37 -5.42
CA THR A 106 -18.24 -9.16 -4.59
C THR A 106 -18.00 -9.51 -3.13
N SER A 107 -17.14 -8.76 -2.45
CA SER A 107 -16.86 -8.92 -1.00
C SER A 107 -17.76 -8.06 -0.10
N GLY A 108 -18.71 -7.32 -0.68
CA GLY A 108 -19.55 -6.34 0.02
C GLY A 108 -19.00 -4.92 -0.03
N TRP A 109 -17.70 -4.73 -0.33
CA TRP A 109 -17.08 -3.41 -0.47
C TRP A 109 -16.20 -3.24 -1.71
N PHE A 110 -15.88 -4.33 -2.43
CA PHE A 110 -15.33 -4.28 -3.78
C PHE A 110 -15.85 -5.44 -4.63
N MET A 111 -15.58 -5.37 -5.93
CA MET A 111 -15.84 -6.40 -6.92
C MET A 111 -14.54 -6.90 -7.54
N TYR A 112 -14.46 -8.19 -7.85
CA TYR A 112 -13.44 -8.70 -8.75
C TYR A 112 -14.07 -9.35 -9.99
N ILE A 113 -13.37 -9.22 -11.10
CA ILE A 113 -13.76 -9.74 -12.40
C ILE A 113 -12.57 -10.50 -12.98
N GLU A 114 -12.74 -11.79 -13.17
CA GLU A 114 -11.74 -12.59 -13.88
C GLU A 114 -11.74 -12.25 -15.37
N THR A 115 -10.58 -11.97 -15.93
CA THR A 115 -10.42 -11.76 -17.36
C THR A 115 -9.00 -12.02 -17.83
N ALA A 116 -8.86 -12.62 -19.01
CA ALA A 116 -7.55 -12.72 -19.67
C ALA A 116 -7.11 -11.39 -20.30
N ASN A 117 -8.04 -10.46 -20.50
CA ASN A 117 -7.82 -9.21 -21.23
C ASN A 117 -8.46 -8.06 -20.46
N PRO A 118 -7.79 -7.51 -19.43
CA PRO A 118 -8.31 -6.35 -18.71
C PRO A 118 -8.55 -5.18 -19.67
N PRO A 119 -9.62 -4.40 -19.45
CA PRO A 119 -9.99 -3.28 -20.33
C PRO A 119 -8.88 -2.23 -20.41
N ARG A 120 -8.83 -1.48 -21.52
CA ARG A 120 -7.87 -0.39 -21.73
C ARG A 120 -8.60 0.87 -22.23
N PRO A 121 -8.62 1.96 -21.45
CA PRO A 121 -8.01 2.10 -20.11
C PRO A 121 -8.75 1.28 -19.04
N VAL A 122 -8.05 0.93 -17.95
CA VAL A 122 -8.62 0.13 -16.86
C VAL A 122 -9.52 1.03 -15.99
N PRO A 123 -10.78 0.65 -15.72
CA PRO A 123 -11.60 1.30 -14.71
C PRO A 123 -11.16 0.84 -13.31
N LEU A 124 -11.12 1.79 -12.37
CA LEU A 124 -10.82 1.51 -10.97
C LEU A 124 -12.10 1.33 -10.13
N THR A 125 -13.24 1.76 -10.68
CA THR A 125 -14.56 1.63 -10.08
C THR A 125 -15.61 1.25 -11.13
N PHE A 126 -16.72 0.66 -10.66
CA PHE A 126 -17.97 0.50 -11.39
C PHE A 126 -19.16 0.95 -10.58
N GLY A 127 -19.86 1.97 -11.07
CA GLY A 127 -20.94 2.62 -10.32
C GLY A 127 -20.48 3.03 -8.93
N GLY A 128 -19.25 3.52 -8.82
CA GLY A 128 -18.61 3.91 -7.55
C GLY A 128 -18.08 2.76 -6.69
N MET A 129 -18.30 1.48 -7.05
CA MET A 129 -17.71 0.35 -6.33
C MET A 129 -16.28 0.07 -6.85
N PRO A 130 -15.26 -0.03 -5.99
CA PRO A 130 -13.92 -0.44 -6.38
C PRO A 130 -13.90 -1.78 -7.12
N VAL A 131 -13.10 -1.89 -8.19
CA VAL A 131 -13.02 -3.11 -9.00
C VAL A 131 -11.59 -3.59 -9.23
N MET A 132 -11.39 -4.90 -9.11
CA MET A 132 -10.16 -5.61 -9.47
C MET A 132 -10.39 -6.47 -10.70
N PHE A 133 -9.44 -6.45 -11.64
CA PHE A 133 -9.35 -7.38 -12.74
C PHE A 133 -8.24 -8.37 -12.47
N THR A 134 -8.61 -9.64 -12.36
CA THR A 134 -7.69 -10.73 -12.04
C THR A 134 -7.58 -11.70 -13.20
N GLY A 135 -6.54 -12.53 -13.16
CA GLY A 135 -6.36 -13.60 -14.13
C GLY A 135 -7.42 -14.68 -13.93
N ILE A 136 -7.71 -15.42 -15.00
CA ILE A 136 -8.68 -16.52 -14.94
C ILE A 136 -8.20 -17.55 -13.90
N ARG A 137 -9.08 -17.89 -12.94
CA ARG A 137 -8.84 -18.80 -11.81
C ARG A 137 -7.77 -18.34 -10.82
N GLU A 138 -7.44 -17.05 -10.80
CA GLU A 138 -6.59 -16.51 -9.75
C GLU A 138 -7.39 -16.28 -8.47
N LEU A 139 -6.85 -16.79 -7.36
CA LEU A 139 -7.49 -16.66 -6.06
C LEU A 139 -7.30 -15.24 -5.53
N VAL A 140 -8.40 -14.50 -5.44
CA VAL A 140 -8.46 -13.27 -4.65
C VAL A 140 -8.85 -13.65 -3.23
N LEU A 141 -7.88 -13.69 -2.33
CA LEU A 141 -8.10 -13.98 -0.92
C LEU A 141 -8.10 -12.68 -0.12
N GLU A 142 -9.22 -12.38 0.54
CA GLU A 142 -9.20 -11.41 1.63
C GLU A 142 -8.40 -12.00 2.80
N PRO A 143 -7.59 -11.19 3.50
CA PRO A 143 -6.81 -11.64 4.64
C PRO A 143 -7.70 -11.92 5.84
N ILE A 144 -8.24 -13.12 5.84
CA ILE A 144 -9.13 -13.59 6.88
C ILE A 144 -8.37 -14.65 7.67
N PRO A 145 -8.08 -14.42 8.97
CA PRO A 145 -7.38 -15.42 9.77
C PRO A 145 -8.23 -16.68 9.91
N SER A 146 -7.57 -17.79 10.24
CA SER A 146 -8.26 -19.01 10.64
C SER A 146 -9.22 -18.71 11.82
N PHE A 147 -10.41 -19.31 11.80
CA PHE A 147 -11.54 -18.94 12.65
C PHE A 147 -11.80 -19.84 13.88
N PRO A 148 -10.83 -20.47 14.58
CA PRO A 148 -11.23 -21.37 15.65
C PRO A 148 -11.79 -20.60 16.85
N PHE A 149 -11.38 -19.35 17.11
CA PHE A 149 -11.62 -18.65 18.37
C PHE A 149 -12.97 -17.93 18.55
N PRO A 150 -13.54 -17.25 17.53
CA PRO A 150 -14.78 -16.49 17.70
C PRO A 150 -15.99 -17.36 18.08
N ASN A 151 -16.82 -16.87 18.99
CA ASN A 151 -18.10 -17.48 19.37
C ASN A 151 -19.20 -16.41 19.51
N PRO A 152 -20.24 -16.46 18.67
CA PRO A 152 -21.32 -15.46 18.71
C PRO A 152 -22.18 -15.55 19.99
N ARG A 153 -21.99 -16.56 20.83
CA ARG A 153 -22.70 -16.70 22.12
C ARG A 153 -21.94 -16.09 23.28
N VAL A 154 -20.64 -15.80 23.12
CA VAL A 154 -19.89 -15.05 24.12
C VAL A 154 -20.33 -13.58 24.01
N PRO A 155 -20.78 -12.95 25.11
CA PRO A 155 -21.29 -11.57 25.07
C PRO A 155 -20.26 -10.58 24.52
N ASP A 156 -20.76 -9.56 23.83
CA ASP A 156 -19.96 -8.40 23.44
C ASP A 156 -19.42 -7.71 24.71
N PRO A 157 -18.10 -7.56 24.87
CA PRO A 157 -17.50 -6.95 26.06
C PRO A 157 -17.75 -5.44 26.14
N CYS A 158 -18.13 -4.79 25.04
CA CYS A 158 -18.35 -3.35 24.97
C CYS A 158 -19.55 -2.99 24.06
N PRO A 159 -20.77 -3.42 24.40
CA PRO A 159 -21.95 -3.32 23.53
C PRO A 159 -22.47 -1.88 23.37
N THR A 160 -21.91 -0.90 24.07
CA THR A 160 -22.30 0.51 23.96
C THR A 160 -21.37 1.30 23.02
N ILE A 161 -20.24 0.71 22.61
CA ILE A 161 -19.29 1.36 21.70
C ILE A 161 -19.74 1.05 20.27
N HIS A 162 -20.16 2.09 19.54
CA HIS A 162 -20.57 1.96 18.15
C HIS A 162 -20.05 3.12 17.30
N TRP A 163 -19.77 2.82 16.04
CA TRP A 163 -19.43 3.80 15.00
C TRP A 163 -20.00 3.35 13.65
N PRO A 164 -20.28 4.28 12.72
CA PRO A 164 -20.93 3.96 11.44
C PRO A 164 -20.20 2.89 10.62
N VAL A 165 -20.95 2.08 9.85
CA VAL A 165 -20.36 1.13 8.89
C VAL A 165 -19.52 1.91 7.86
N MET A 166 -18.46 1.26 7.34
CA MET A 166 -17.52 1.89 6.40
C MET A 166 -16.89 3.17 6.97
N THR A 167 -16.57 3.19 8.28
CA THR A 167 -15.76 4.22 8.95
C THR A 167 -14.77 3.59 9.93
N PHE A 168 -13.67 4.29 10.19
CA PHE A 168 -12.75 3.92 11.26
C PHE A 168 -13.25 4.43 12.62
N PRO A 169 -12.98 3.69 13.71
CA PRO A 169 -13.26 4.18 15.05
C PRO A 169 -12.36 5.37 15.39
N THR A 170 -12.85 6.26 16.25
CA THR A 170 -12.01 7.29 16.86
C THR A 170 -10.98 6.68 17.81
N LEU A 171 -9.95 7.46 18.17
CA LEU A 171 -8.96 7.04 19.16
C LEU A 171 -9.61 6.62 20.48
N GLU A 172 -10.60 7.36 20.96
CA GLU A 172 -11.32 7.03 22.20
C GLU A 172 -12.09 5.71 22.11
N GLN A 173 -12.73 5.46 20.95
CA GLN A 173 -13.45 4.22 20.71
C GLN A 173 -12.49 3.03 20.66
N ASN A 174 -11.34 3.17 19.98
CA ASN A 174 -10.29 2.15 19.96
C ASN A 174 -9.78 1.84 21.36
N VAL A 175 -9.47 2.87 22.16
CA VAL A 175 -8.98 2.72 23.55
C VAL A 175 -10.01 2.01 24.42
N ALA A 176 -11.28 2.42 24.35
CA ALA A 176 -12.34 1.81 25.13
C ALA A 176 -12.59 0.34 24.74
N LEU A 177 -12.51 0.02 23.45
CA LEU A 177 -12.62 -1.34 22.94
C LEU A 177 -11.47 -2.23 23.42
N LEU A 178 -10.22 -1.78 23.27
CA LEU A 178 -9.04 -2.53 23.74
C LEU A 178 -9.05 -2.71 25.26
N THR A 179 -9.51 -1.70 26.01
CA THR A 179 -9.68 -1.77 27.46
C THR A 179 -10.71 -2.83 27.85
N ALA A 180 -11.84 -2.92 27.15
CA ALA A 180 -12.87 -3.91 27.40
C ALA A 180 -12.42 -5.35 27.08
N LEU A 181 -11.52 -5.50 26.10
CA LEU A 181 -10.96 -6.80 25.71
C LEU A 181 -9.84 -7.30 26.64
N GLN A 182 -9.08 -6.40 27.25
CA GLN A 182 -7.88 -6.73 28.05
C GLN A 182 -8.07 -7.87 29.08
N PRO A 183 -9.21 -7.97 29.80
CA PRO A 183 -9.42 -9.05 30.77
C PRO A 183 -9.52 -10.44 30.15
N ILE A 184 -9.95 -10.54 28.89
CA ILE A 184 -10.26 -11.80 28.21
C ILE A 184 -9.30 -12.12 27.06
N ALA A 185 -8.61 -11.13 26.53
CA ALA A 185 -7.68 -11.24 25.40
C ALA A 185 -6.48 -10.30 25.60
N ASN A 186 -5.29 -10.80 25.30
CA ASN A 186 -4.09 -9.97 25.28
C ASN A 186 -3.79 -9.58 23.83
N ALA A 187 -4.29 -8.40 23.42
CA ALA A 187 -4.11 -7.90 22.07
C ALA A 187 -2.72 -7.25 21.90
N ARG A 188 -2.04 -7.57 20.80
CA ARG A 188 -0.83 -6.86 20.34
C ARG A 188 -1.13 -5.86 19.21
N ALA A 189 -2.21 -6.12 18.47
CA ALA A 189 -2.70 -5.26 17.41
C ALA A 189 -4.21 -5.47 17.16
N ILE A 190 -4.84 -4.51 16.49
CA ILE A 190 -6.22 -4.55 16.05
C ILE A 190 -6.36 -3.89 14.68
N PHE A 191 -7.10 -4.54 13.79
CA PHE A 191 -7.31 -4.13 12.43
C PHE A 191 -8.81 -3.93 12.17
N TYR A 192 -9.20 -2.73 11.76
CA TYR A 192 -10.57 -2.38 11.42
C TYR A 192 -10.76 -2.40 9.91
N MET A 193 -11.56 -3.35 9.42
CA MET A 193 -11.99 -3.49 8.02
C MET A 193 -13.44 -3.02 7.84
N PRO A 194 -13.92 -2.85 6.58
CA PRO A 194 -15.31 -2.56 6.26
C PRO A 194 -16.35 -3.38 7.04
N HIS A 195 -16.17 -4.71 7.07
CA HIS A 195 -17.14 -5.64 7.65
C HIS A 195 -16.63 -6.39 8.88
N TRP A 196 -15.33 -6.36 9.15
CA TRP A 196 -14.70 -7.15 10.20
C TRP A 196 -13.78 -6.31 11.08
N THR A 197 -13.61 -6.75 12.32
CA THR A 197 -12.51 -6.33 13.18
C THR A 197 -11.64 -7.56 13.42
N ILE A 198 -10.34 -7.46 13.16
CA ILE A 198 -9.40 -8.55 13.39
C ILE A 198 -8.51 -8.15 14.56
N ILE A 199 -8.43 -8.98 15.59
CA ILE A 199 -7.57 -8.76 16.74
C ILE A 199 -6.39 -9.71 16.64
N GLU A 200 -5.18 -9.17 16.61
CA GLU A 200 -3.99 -9.99 16.78
C GLU A 200 -3.69 -10.16 18.27
N LEU A 201 -3.59 -11.42 18.69
CA LEU A 201 -3.27 -11.81 20.05
C LEU A 201 -1.76 -11.93 20.22
N GLU A 202 -1.26 -11.51 21.38
CA GLU A 202 0.14 -11.68 21.78
C GLU A 202 0.49 -13.17 21.75
N TYR A 203 1.59 -13.52 21.09
CA TYR A 203 2.06 -14.90 21.02
C TYR A 203 3.15 -15.14 22.06
N GLY A 204 3.08 -16.25 22.79
CA GLY A 204 4.07 -16.58 23.82
C GLY A 204 3.88 -15.86 25.15
N ASP A 205 2.71 -15.24 25.39
CA ASP A 205 2.35 -14.60 26.67
C ASP A 205 1.89 -15.60 27.76
N GLY A 206 1.87 -16.89 27.43
CA GLY A 206 1.41 -17.97 28.30
C GLY A 206 -0.11 -18.14 28.38
N ARG A 207 -0.91 -17.32 27.68
CA ARG A 207 -2.35 -17.51 27.56
C ARG A 207 -2.66 -18.58 26.52
N VAL A 208 -3.69 -19.38 26.79
CA VAL A 208 -4.21 -20.38 25.86
C VAL A 208 -5.65 -20.01 25.54
N TYR A 209 -5.93 -19.79 24.26
CA TYR A 209 -7.26 -19.47 23.77
C TYR A 209 -7.87 -20.72 23.13
N GLU A 210 -8.90 -21.28 23.76
CA GLU A 210 -9.60 -22.44 23.23
C GLU A 210 -10.48 -22.07 22.01
N PRO A 211 -10.78 -23.02 21.12
CA PRO A 211 -11.76 -22.78 20.07
C PRO A 211 -13.11 -22.32 20.64
N LYS A 212 -13.69 -21.29 20.03
CA LYS A 212 -14.97 -20.68 20.41
C LYS A 212 -14.98 -20.09 21.83
N SER A 213 -13.83 -19.66 22.34
CA SER A 213 -13.70 -19.05 23.67
C SER A 213 -13.84 -17.53 23.68
N LEU A 214 -13.66 -16.85 22.54
CA LEU A 214 -13.62 -15.40 22.46
C LEU A 214 -14.90 -14.81 21.84
N PRO A 215 -15.26 -13.55 22.16
CA PRO A 215 -16.45 -12.89 21.59
C PRO A 215 -16.41 -12.86 20.06
N GLY A 216 -17.48 -13.37 19.42
CA GLY A 216 -17.67 -13.21 17.97
C GLY A 216 -18.11 -11.81 17.55
N THR A 217 -18.48 -10.97 18.52
CA THR A 217 -18.87 -9.58 18.32
C THR A 217 -18.20 -8.71 19.38
N VAL A 218 -17.59 -7.60 18.95
CA VAL A 218 -16.97 -6.61 19.83
C VAL A 218 -17.34 -5.21 19.33
N GLY A 219 -17.96 -4.39 20.17
CA GLY A 219 -18.43 -3.06 19.76
C GLY A 219 -19.48 -3.09 18.66
N GLY A 220 -20.31 -4.14 18.62
CA GLY A 220 -21.28 -4.38 17.56
C GLY A 220 -20.68 -4.79 16.21
N ARG A 221 -19.39 -5.13 16.15
CA ARG A 221 -18.70 -5.59 14.92
C ARG A 221 -18.35 -7.07 14.97
N THR A 222 -18.54 -7.76 13.86
CA THR A 222 -18.03 -9.13 13.67
C THR A 222 -16.53 -9.13 13.91
N THR A 223 -16.08 -9.98 14.83
CA THR A 223 -14.70 -9.96 15.32
C THR A 223 -14.01 -11.30 15.14
N LEU A 224 -12.83 -11.25 14.54
CA LEU A 224 -11.96 -12.39 14.27
C LEU A 224 -10.67 -12.25 15.08
N TYR A 225 -9.99 -13.37 15.33
CA TYR A 225 -8.75 -13.37 16.10
C TYR A 225 -7.66 -14.11 15.35
N HIS A 226 -6.48 -13.51 15.32
CA HIS A 226 -5.25 -14.13 14.84
C HIS A 226 -4.34 -14.40 16.03
N HIS A 227 -3.91 -15.64 16.20
CA HIS A 227 -3.01 -16.05 17.29
C HIS A 227 -1.89 -16.92 16.72
N ALA A 228 -0.85 -16.26 16.22
CA ALA A 228 0.34 -16.91 15.71
C ALA A 228 1.57 -16.03 15.95
N GLU A 229 2.75 -16.65 15.93
CA GLU A 229 4.02 -15.93 16.01
C GLU A 229 4.15 -14.91 14.87
N ALA A 230 3.89 -15.35 13.64
CA ALA A 230 3.87 -14.50 12.46
C ALA A 230 2.72 -13.47 12.55
N PRO A 231 2.95 -12.21 12.15
CA PRO A 231 1.88 -11.23 11.93
C PRO A 231 0.84 -11.76 10.93
N LEU A 232 -0.37 -11.22 10.98
CA LEU A 232 -1.35 -11.50 9.93
C LEU A 232 -0.85 -10.87 8.63
N GLU A 233 -0.56 -11.72 7.64
CA GLU A 233 -0.31 -11.23 6.29
C GLU A 233 -1.63 -10.69 5.73
N CYS A 234 -1.72 -9.37 5.62
CA CYS A 234 -2.73 -8.76 4.78
C CYS A 234 -2.37 -9.15 3.33
N GLY A 235 -3.12 -10.09 2.75
CA GLY A 235 -3.03 -10.80 1.46
C GLY A 235 -2.32 -10.16 0.25
N PRO A 236 -2.20 -10.93 -0.85
CA PRO A 236 -1.53 -10.47 -2.06
C PRO A 236 -2.23 -9.20 -2.60
N GLY A 237 -1.54 -8.06 -2.55
CA GLY A 237 -2.06 -6.74 -2.96
C GLY A 237 -2.17 -5.70 -1.85
N SER A 238 -2.07 -6.09 -0.57
CA SER A 238 -1.98 -5.16 0.58
C SER A 238 -0.55 -4.85 1.03
N GLN A 239 0.45 -5.23 0.22
CA GLN A 239 1.87 -5.05 0.54
C GLN A 239 2.34 -3.60 0.63
N ASN A 240 1.51 -2.62 0.28
CA ASN A 240 1.78 -1.23 0.63
C ASN A 240 1.13 -0.90 1.98
N GLU A 241 1.69 -1.44 3.07
CA GLU A 241 1.57 -0.72 4.33
C GLU A 241 2.20 0.66 4.06
N GLY A 242 1.46 1.74 4.26
CA GLY A 242 2.05 3.06 4.15
C GLY A 242 2.74 3.32 5.46
N VAL A 243 4.07 3.40 5.51
CA VAL A 243 4.71 3.93 6.72
C VAL A 243 4.24 5.37 6.85
N ASN A 244 3.44 5.63 7.89
CA ASN A 244 2.83 6.93 8.13
C ASN A 244 3.88 8.04 8.08
N ALA A 245 3.60 9.08 7.30
CA ALA A 245 4.42 10.28 7.28
C ALA A 245 4.23 11.07 8.58
N THR A 246 4.86 10.59 9.66
CA THR A 246 4.57 11.07 11.00
C THR A 246 5.16 12.48 11.20
N THR A 247 4.32 13.44 11.60
CA THR A 247 4.69 14.83 11.92
C THR A 247 5.52 14.97 13.20
N SER A 248 5.70 13.88 13.96
CA SER A 248 6.40 13.85 15.25
C SER A 248 7.90 14.15 15.17
N ALA A 249 8.48 14.26 13.96
CA ALA A 249 9.89 14.56 13.74
C ALA A 249 10.19 16.05 13.44
N GLY A 250 9.24 16.97 13.59
CA GLY A 250 9.49 18.41 13.41
C GLY A 250 9.68 18.84 11.94
N ILE A 251 9.03 18.13 11.02
CA ILE A 251 9.19 18.26 9.57
C ILE A 251 8.04 19.09 8.97
N LYS A 252 8.36 20.02 8.04
CA LYS A 252 7.36 20.82 7.29
C LYS A 252 7.53 20.67 5.77
N LEU A 253 6.43 20.61 5.02
CA LEU A 253 6.46 20.55 3.55
C LEU A 253 6.65 21.93 2.89
N ARG A 254 7.23 21.92 1.70
CA ARG A 254 7.24 23.05 0.75
C ARG A 254 6.85 22.56 -0.66
N HIS A 255 6.24 23.44 -1.44
CA HIS A 255 5.70 23.15 -2.77
C HIS A 255 6.74 23.20 -3.90
N PHE A 256 6.28 22.80 -5.11
CA PHE A 256 6.93 22.77 -6.45
C PHE A 256 7.86 21.59 -6.61
N ASP A 257 7.85 20.82 -7.76
CA ASP A 257 8.72 19.98 -8.73
C ASP A 257 9.69 18.69 -8.56
N GLY A 258 9.27 17.39 -8.50
CA GLY A 258 10.14 16.15 -8.28
C GLY A 258 10.97 15.47 -9.41
N GLN A 259 11.82 14.48 -9.04
CA GLN A 259 12.75 13.68 -9.90
C GLN A 259 13.10 12.28 -9.31
N GLU A 260 13.81 11.42 -10.04
CA GLU A 260 14.24 10.05 -9.68
C GLU A 260 15.62 9.96 -8.98
N VAL A 261 15.92 8.85 -8.25
CA VAL A 261 17.11 8.74 -7.37
C VAL A 261 17.77 7.32 -7.31
N PHE A 262 19.10 7.24 -7.19
CA PHE A 262 19.96 6.04 -7.20
C PHE A 262 20.96 6.01 -6.05
N THR A 263 21.48 4.83 -5.72
CA THR A 263 22.52 4.62 -4.71
C THR A 263 23.86 4.25 -5.38
N GLY A 264 24.96 4.92 -5.01
CA GLY A 264 26.31 4.52 -5.41
C GLY A 264 26.70 4.78 -6.88
N SER A 265 28.00 4.63 -7.18
CA SER A 265 28.58 4.71 -8.54
C SER A 265 28.56 3.33 -9.20
N GLN A 266 28.30 3.24 -10.52
CA GLN A 266 28.29 1.96 -11.27
C GLN A 266 29.58 1.12 -11.15
N ASN A 267 30.68 1.67 -10.64
CA ASN A 267 31.91 0.93 -10.40
C ASN A 267 31.84 -0.07 -9.23
N GLU A 268 30.79 -0.02 -8.40
CA GLU A 268 30.61 -0.88 -7.23
C GLU A 268 29.43 -1.85 -7.34
N GLY A 269 29.12 -2.40 -8.52
CA GLY A 269 28.48 -3.73 -8.72
C GLY A 269 27.11 -4.07 -8.08
N VAL A 270 26.54 -3.25 -7.19
CA VAL A 270 25.26 -3.47 -6.50
C VAL A 270 24.56 -2.12 -6.32
N ASN A 271 23.95 -1.60 -7.39
CA ASN A 271 23.14 -0.40 -7.30
C ASN A 271 21.70 -0.80 -6.95
N ALA A 272 21.24 -0.43 -5.75
CA ALA A 272 19.81 -0.43 -5.46
C ALA A 272 19.17 0.83 -6.04
N THR A 273 17.93 0.71 -6.50
CA THR A 273 17.20 1.81 -7.13
C THR A 273 15.88 2.02 -6.41
N THR A 274 15.58 3.26 -6.04
CA THR A 274 14.37 3.64 -5.30
C THR A 274 13.72 4.85 -5.96
N SER A 275 12.40 4.97 -5.87
CA SER A 275 11.74 6.23 -6.21
C SER A 275 12.09 7.30 -5.19
N ALA A 276 12.18 8.56 -5.64
CA ALA A 276 12.25 9.67 -4.71
C ALA A 276 10.91 9.80 -3.99
N GLY A 277 10.95 10.12 -2.70
CA GLY A 277 9.77 10.56 -1.99
C GLY A 277 9.56 12.05 -2.18
N ILE A 278 9.47 12.77 -1.07
CA ILE A 278 9.13 14.19 -1.06
C ILE A 278 10.27 15.01 -0.44
N LYS A 279 10.40 16.23 -0.94
CA LYS A 279 11.25 17.25 -0.36
C LYS A 279 10.57 17.87 0.85
N LEU A 280 11.32 17.89 1.94
CA LEU A 280 10.90 18.31 3.26
C LEU A 280 11.83 19.40 3.77
N ARG A 281 11.34 20.14 4.76
CA ARG A 281 12.14 21.01 5.61
C ARG A 281 12.29 20.36 6.98
N HIS A 282 13.53 20.08 7.32
CA HIS A 282 13.96 19.58 8.61
C HIS A 282 13.85 20.67 9.69
N PHE A 283 13.87 20.29 10.97
CA PHE A 283 13.61 21.21 12.09
C PHE A 283 14.68 22.31 12.22
N ASP A 284 15.90 22.03 11.78
CA ASP A 284 17.02 22.98 11.70
C ASP A 284 16.92 23.95 10.50
N GLY A 285 15.86 23.84 9.70
CA GLY A 285 15.61 24.62 8.49
C GLY A 285 16.26 24.07 7.23
N GLN A 286 17.03 22.98 7.32
CA GLN A 286 17.65 22.34 6.16
C GLN A 286 16.58 21.67 5.28
N GLU A 287 16.77 21.72 3.96
CA GLU A 287 15.92 20.99 3.01
C GLU A 287 16.50 19.61 2.74
N VAL A 288 15.64 18.59 2.82
CA VAL A 288 16.00 17.18 2.66
C VAL A 288 15.00 16.47 1.76
N LEU A 289 15.41 15.40 1.09
CA LEU A 289 14.54 14.54 0.28
C LEU A 289 14.37 13.19 0.98
N THR A 290 13.15 12.66 1.06
CA THR A 290 12.93 11.29 1.52
C THR A 290 13.23 10.29 0.41
N VAL A 291 13.80 9.15 0.79
CA VAL A 291 14.01 7.96 -0.05
C VAL A 291 13.81 6.71 0.81
N ALA A 292 13.64 5.53 0.21
CA ALA A 292 13.54 4.29 0.96
C ALA A 292 14.90 3.91 1.58
N HIS A 293 14.94 3.56 2.86
CA HIS A 293 16.20 3.28 3.57
C HIS A 293 16.91 2.05 3.03
N HIS A 294 16.19 0.96 2.75
CA HIS A 294 16.77 -0.28 2.25
C HIS A 294 17.50 -0.14 0.90
N GLY A 295 17.23 0.94 0.15
CA GLY A 295 18.02 1.28 -1.02
C GLY A 295 19.46 1.67 -0.67
N PHE A 296 19.68 2.33 0.46
CA PHE A 296 20.94 3.02 0.78
C PHE A 296 21.72 2.33 1.91
N LEU A 297 21.71 0.99 1.95
CA LEU A 297 22.41 0.23 3.00
C LEU A 297 23.95 0.25 2.86
N ILE A 298 24.45 0.41 1.64
CA ILE A 298 25.87 0.25 1.30
C ILE A 298 26.54 1.60 1.01
N SER A 299 25.79 2.56 0.47
CA SER A 299 26.29 3.89 0.12
C SER A 299 25.38 4.99 0.66
N LYS A 300 26.01 6.09 1.09
CA LYS A 300 25.30 7.34 1.42
C LYS A 300 25.15 8.26 0.23
N GLU A 301 25.84 7.98 -0.87
CA GLU A 301 25.82 8.84 -2.04
C GLU A 301 24.61 8.57 -2.91
N VAL A 302 24.00 9.66 -3.36
CA VAL A 302 22.71 9.66 -4.02
C VAL A 302 22.86 10.27 -5.40
N TYR A 303 22.43 9.55 -6.44
CA TYR A 303 22.65 9.90 -7.85
C TYR A 303 21.33 10.01 -8.62
N HIS A 304 21.32 10.74 -9.74
CA HIS A 304 20.18 10.79 -10.66
C HIS A 304 20.32 9.72 -11.77
N PRO A 305 19.24 9.11 -12.29
CA PRO A 305 19.29 8.04 -13.31
C PRO A 305 19.95 8.40 -14.62
N TYR A 306 19.81 9.66 -15.04
CA TYR A 306 20.19 10.05 -16.39
C TYR A 306 21.70 10.05 -16.60
N VAL A 307 22.09 9.72 -17.84
CA VAL A 307 23.47 9.52 -18.33
C VAL A 307 24.36 10.70 -17.92
N GLY A 308 25.24 10.45 -16.94
CA GLY A 308 26.14 11.43 -16.34
C GLY A 308 26.48 11.14 -14.87
N GLU A 309 25.65 10.35 -14.17
CA GLU A 309 25.83 10.02 -12.74
C GLU A 309 26.13 11.26 -11.89
N ASP A 310 25.37 12.34 -12.11
CA ASP A 310 25.49 13.53 -11.26
C ASP A 310 25.02 13.16 -9.86
N LYS A 311 25.95 13.22 -8.89
CA LYS A 311 25.62 13.13 -7.47
C LYS A 311 24.66 14.25 -7.12
N ILE A 312 23.45 13.89 -6.71
CA ILE A 312 22.39 14.83 -6.33
C ILE A 312 22.33 15.06 -4.83
N GLY A 313 22.94 14.21 -4.01
CA GLY A 313 22.98 14.42 -2.57
C GLY A 313 23.69 13.32 -1.78
N ASP A 314 23.57 13.43 -0.46
CA ASP A 314 24.09 12.49 0.52
C ASP A 314 23.02 12.15 1.57
N VAL A 315 22.91 10.89 1.94
CA VAL A 315 22.10 10.44 3.08
C VAL A 315 22.72 10.97 4.37
N ILE A 316 21.95 11.76 5.10
CA ILE A 316 22.38 12.41 6.35
C ILE A 316 21.66 11.87 7.59
N ASP A 317 20.52 11.21 7.41
CA ASP A 317 19.74 10.58 8.47
C ASP A 317 19.02 9.35 7.90
N THR A 318 18.83 8.35 8.74
CA THR A 318 18.18 7.08 8.40
C THR A 318 17.24 6.68 9.52
N ARG A 319 16.06 6.18 9.15
CA ARG A 319 14.99 5.68 10.03
C ARG A 319 14.66 4.26 9.60
N PRO A 320 15.50 3.26 9.93
CA PRO A 320 15.30 1.88 9.46
C PRO A 320 13.97 1.30 9.90
N GLU A 321 13.46 1.71 11.06
CA GLU A 321 12.16 1.31 11.60
C GLU A 321 10.96 1.84 10.79
N LEU A 322 11.19 2.83 9.94
CA LEU A 322 10.22 3.42 9.03
C LEU A 322 10.57 3.14 7.56
N ASP A 323 11.67 2.44 7.31
CA ASP A 323 12.28 2.30 5.98
C ASP A 323 12.44 3.65 5.23
N ILE A 324 12.80 4.72 5.95
CA ILE A 324 12.99 6.06 5.37
C ILE A 324 14.42 6.53 5.58
N ALA A 325 15.04 7.14 4.57
CA ALA A 325 16.28 7.90 4.70
C ALA A 325 16.07 9.35 4.23
N LEU A 326 16.83 10.28 4.83
CA LEU A 326 16.81 11.71 4.49
C LEU A 326 18.08 12.08 3.76
N VAL A 327 17.92 12.61 2.56
CA VAL A 327 19.00 13.01 1.66
C VAL A 327 19.16 14.52 1.69
N LYS A 328 20.36 14.99 2.02
CA LYS A 328 20.76 16.38 1.79
C LYS A 328 21.10 16.54 0.32
N LEU A 329 20.25 17.26 -0.41
CA LEU A 329 20.52 17.56 -1.81
C LEU A 329 21.69 18.55 -1.95
N THR A 330 22.46 18.42 -3.02
CA THR A 330 23.43 19.44 -3.45
C THR A 330 22.70 20.75 -3.75
N SER A 331 23.38 21.90 -3.68
CA SER A 331 22.74 23.19 -3.97
C SER A 331 22.09 23.23 -5.37
N THR A 332 22.69 22.55 -6.35
CA THR A 332 22.15 22.47 -7.72
C THR A 332 20.91 21.60 -7.78
N ALA A 333 20.97 20.38 -7.23
CA ALA A 333 19.83 19.46 -7.20
C ALA A 333 18.70 20.03 -6.35
N GLY A 334 19.00 20.58 -5.17
CA GLY A 334 18.01 21.19 -4.27
C GLY A 334 17.28 22.39 -4.87
N ARG A 335 17.88 23.12 -5.83
CA ARG A 335 17.20 24.20 -6.57
C ARG A 335 16.28 23.70 -7.69
N LYS A 336 16.49 22.47 -8.16
CA LYS A 336 15.74 21.85 -9.26
C LYS A 336 14.72 20.81 -8.81
N PHE A 337 14.97 20.18 -7.66
CA PHE A 337 14.12 19.19 -7.02
C PHE A 337 13.16 19.85 -6.07
N THR A 338 11.95 19.36 -6.15
CA THR A 338 10.76 20.08 -5.81
C THR A 338 9.63 18.93 -5.66
N ASN A 339 8.38 19.09 -5.17
CA ASN A 339 7.30 18.10 -4.94
C ASN A 339 6.18 17.98 -6.00
N ALA A 340 6.17 18.75 -7.09
CA ALA A 340 5.07 18.86 -8.07
C ALA A 340 5.36 18.31 -9.49
N CYS A 341 6.58 17.85 -9.76
CA CYS A 341 7.00 17.01 -10.88
C CYS A 341 6.97 15.58 -10.36
N TYR A 342 5.86 15.24 -9.72
CA TYR A 342 5.65 13.92 -9.20
C TYR A 342 4.92 13.11 -10.27
N PHE A 343 5.67 12.73 -11.31
CA PHE A 343 5.20 11.97 -12.48
C PHE A 343 3.73 12.28 -12.86
N GLN A 344 2.82 11.30 -12.78
CA GLN A 344 1.40 11.42 -13.10
C GLN A 344 0.48 11.41 -11.87
N ALA A 345 0.99 11.14 -10.66
CA ALA A 345 0.16 11.13 -9.43
C ALA A 345 -0.23 12.55 -8.98
N GLU A 346 -1.25 12.63 -8.10
CA GLU A 346 -1.59 13.89 -7.43
C GLU A 346 -0.37 14.51 -6.73
N THR A 347 -0.27 15.84 -6.75
CA THR A 347 0.88 16.54 -6.18
C THR A 347 0.85 16.51 -4.64
N PRO A 348 1.92 16.07 -3.96
CA PRO A 348 2.11 16.24 -2.52
C PRO A 348 2.00 17.70 -2.05
N ARG A 349 1.07 17.97 -1.13
CA ARG A 349 0.81 19.30 -0.55
C ARG A 349 1.05 19.37 0.95
N MET A 350 0.72 18.29 1.67
CA MET A 350 0.85 18.22 3.13
C MET A 350 1.16 16.81 3.61
N LEU A 351 1.72 16.66 4.82
CA LEU A 351 1.90 15.37 5.46
C LEU A 351 0.65 15.09 6.29
N LEU A 352 0.15 13.88 6.21
CA LEU A 352 -0.98 13.45 7.00
C LEU A 352 -0.51 12.57 8.16
N GLU A 353 -1.04 12.86 9.34
CA GLU A 353 -0.98 11.90 10.44
C GLU A 353 -1.90 10.73 10.09
N GLY A 354 -1.48 9.50 10.41
CA GLY A 354 -2.27 8.31 10.10
C GLY A 354 -3.71 8.39 10.60
N LEU A 355 -3.95 8.97 11.78
CA LEU A 355 -5.30 9.14 12.35
C LEU A 355 -6.21 10.08 11.54
N LYS A 356 -5.65 10.90 10.65
CA LYS A 356 -6.40 11.83 9.78
C LYS A 356 -6.75 11.24 8.42
N ILE A 357 -6.28 10.02 8.13
CA ILE A 357 -6.61 9.33 6.89
C ILE A 357 -7.96 8.64 7.07
N GLU A 358 -8.92 9.01 6.24
CA GLU A 358 -10.29 8.49 6.28
C GLU A 358 -10.43 7.18 5.51
N SER A 359 -11.42 6.38 5.88
CA SER A 359 -11.77 5.15 5.16
C SER A 359 -12.44 5.49 3.83
N GLY A 360 -12.10 4.77 2.77
CA GLY A 360 -12.64 4.98 1.43
C GLY A 360 -11.94 6.09 0.66
N THR A 361 -10.86 6.67 1.20
CA THR A 361 -10.06 7.67 0.48
C THR A 361 -9.19 7.02 -0.57
N TRP A 362 -9.23 7.56 -1.79
CA TRP A 362 -8.33 7.18 -2.88
C TRP A 362 -7.02 7.95 -2.81
N SER A 363 -5.93 7.22 -3.04
CA SER A 363 -4.58 7.74 -3.15
C SER A 363 -3.92 7.23 -4.43
N GLU A 364 -2.91 7.96 -4.89
CA GLU A 364 -2.09 7.61 -6.03
C GLU A 364 -0.63 7.48 -5.59
N VAL A 365 0.06 6.52 -6.19
CA VAL A 365 1.50 6.29 -6.05
C VAL A 365 2.06 6.21 -7.45
N ASP A 366 3.08 6.99 -7.73
CA ASP A 366 3.79 6.90 -9.01
C ASP A 366 5.25 6.57 -8.74
N GLY A 367 5.63 5.36 -9.13
CA GLY A 367 6.97 4.83 -8.98
C GLY A 367 7.64 4.66 -10.33
N MET A 368 8.96 4.83 -10.37
CA MET A 368 9.74 4.87 -11.62
C MET A 368 9.60 3.62 -12.52
N SER A 369 9.26 2.46 -11.96
CA SER A 369 9.20 1.18 -12.68
C SER A 369 7.79 0.68 -12.96
N SER A 370 6.84 1.00 -12.09
CA SER A 370 5.44 0.57 -12.21
C SER A 370 4.53 1.64 -12.81
N GLY A 371 4.99 2.90 -12.87
CA GLY A 371 4.15 4.03 -13.20
C GLY A 371 3.08 4.29 -12.14
N LEU A 372 2.01 4.96 -12.56
CA LEU A 372 0.89 5.33 -11.70
C LEU A 372 0.05 4.11 -11.27
N VAL A 373 -0.11 3.96 -9.96
CA VAL A 373 -1.04 3.03 -9.33
C VAL A 373 -1.95 3.74 -8.36
N SER A 374 -3.19 3.30 -8.29
CA SER A 374 -4.20 3.85 -7.38
C SER A 374 -4.53 2.87 -6.28
N LEU A 375 -4.59 3.42 -5.08
CA LEU A 375 -4.81 2.71 -3.84
C LEU A 375 -6.06 3.24 -3.16
N LEU A 376 -6.82 2.35 -2.51
CA LEU A 376 -7.93 2.72 -1.64
C LEU A 376 -7.57 2.39 -0.20
N THR A 377 -7.74 3.36 0.70
CA THR A 377 -7.66 3.11 2.13
C THR A 377 -8.91 2.38 2.61
N TYR A 378 -8.80 1.09 2.91
CA TYR A 378 -9.95 0.28 3.36
C TYR A 378 -9.84 -0.10 4.84
N GLY A 379 -8.62 -0.16 5.38
CA GLY A 379 -8.36 -0.65 6.72
C GLY A 379 -7.64 0.35 7.61
N LYS A 380 -7.80 0.19 8.93
CA LYS A 380 -7.02 0.90 9.94
C LYS A 380 -6.38 -0.09 10.90
N HIS A 381 -5.06 -0.06 11.01
CA HIS A 381 -4.28 -0.97 11.83
C HIS A 381 -3.71 -0.22 13.03
N TYR A 382 -4.12 -0.60 14.23
CA TYR A 382 -3.51 -0.12 15.47
C TYR A 382 -2.63 -1.20 16.07
N PHE A 383 -1.40 -0.86 16.46
CA PHE A 383 -0.48 -1.84 17.03
C PHE A 383 0.37 -1.26 18.14
N LYS A 384 0.74 -2.15 19.06
CA LYS A 384 1.61 -1.84 20.18
C LYS A 384 3.03 -1.51 19.68
N PRO A 385 3.60 -0.35 20.03
CA PRO A 385 4.97 -0.02 19.67
C PRO A 385 5.97 -1.00 20.30
N LYS A 386 7.02 -1.37 19.56
CA LYS A 386 8.13 -2.18 20.10
C LYS A 386 9.06 -1.29 20.93
N TRP A 387 9.19 -1.58 22.22
CA TRP A 387 10.11 -0.88 23.13
C TRP A 387 11.09 -1.88 23.76
N PRO A 388 12.30 -1.42 24.18
CA PRO A 388 13.24 -2.26 24.91
C PRO A 388 12.63 -2.84 26.20
N ALA A 389 13.15 -4.00 26.63
CA ALA A 389 12.71 -4.64 27.87
C ALA A 389 12.92 -3.70 29.08
N GLY A 390 11.95 -3.69 30.00
CA GLY A 390 11.99 -2.88 31.24
C GLY A 390 11.27 -1.53 31.16
N HIS A 391 10.71 -1.18 29.99
CA HIS A 391 9.84 -0.02 29.87
C HIS A 391 8.44 -0.25 30.45
N PRO A 392 7.76 0.82 30.92
CA PRO A 392 6.41 0.71 31.48
C PRO A 392 5.41 0.18 30.45
N VAL A 393 4.27 -0.31 30.95
CA VAL A 393 3.15 -0.71 30.09
C VAL A 393 2.74 0.50 29.24
N ILE A 394 2.68 0.29 27.92
CA ILE A 394 2.26 1.31 26.96
C ILE A 394 0.74 1.36 26.98
N GLU A 395 0.21 2.56 27.21
CA GLU A 395 -1.24 2.78 27.21
C GLU A 395 -1.80 2.63 25.79
N PHE A 396 -3.05 2.16 25.66
CA PHE A 396 -3.67 1.98 24.33
C PHE A 396 -3.75 3.27 23.50
N ARG A 397 -3.75 4.43 24.17
CA ARG A 397 -3.70 5.75 23.51
C ARG A 397 -2.38 6.03 22.78
N GLU A 398 -1.31 5.34 23.18
CA GLU A 398 0.03 5.50 22.61
C GLU A 398 0.32 4.45 21.52
N TRP A 399 -0.66 3.62 21.17
CA TRP A 399 -0.54 2.71 20.04
C TRP A 399 -0.42 3.47 18.73
N ARG A 400 0.42 2.95 17.83
CA ARG A 400 0.56 3.50 16.47
C ARG A 400 -0.64 3.10 15.63
N ALA A 401 -0.97 3.92 14.64
CA ALA A 401 -2.20 3.79 13.86
C ALA A 401 -1.92 3.99 12.36
N ASP A 402 -1.69 2.90 11.65
CA ASP A 402 -1.39 2.91 10.22
C ASP A 402 -2.66 2.72 9.39
N SER A 403 -2.64 3.24 8.17
CA SER A 403 -3.72 3.05 7.21
C SER A 403 -3.35 1.94 6.26
N VAL A 404 -4.30 1.05 6.00
CA VAL A 404 -4.08 -0.11 5.15
C VAL A 404 -4.78 0.12 3.83
N ASN A 405 -3.98 0.01 2.78
CA ASN A 405 -4.37 0.34 1.44
C ASN A 405 -4.36 -0.93 0.58
N ILE A 406 -5.20 -0.93 -0.44
CA ILE A 406 -5.22 -2.00 -1.44
C ILE A 406 -5.26 -1.39 -2.83
N MET A 407 -4.59 -2.06 -3.76
CA MET A 407 -4.55 -1.66 -5.16
C MET A 407 -5.81 -2.14 -5.91
N PHE A 408 -6.34 -1.28 -6.76
CA PHE A 408 -7.47 -1.60 -7.64
C PHE A 408 -7.10 -1.46 -9.12
N GLY A 409 -7.92 -2.01 -10.01
CA GLY A 409 -7.64 -2.11 -11.44
C GLY A 409 -7.05 -3.48 -11.81
N ALA A 410 -6.08 -3.52 -12.74
CA ALA A 410 -5.48 -4.77 -13.20
C ALA A 410 -4.34 -5.19 -12.25
N VAL A 411 -4.65 -6.09 -11.31
CA VAL A 411 -3.78 -6.42 -10.16
C VAL A 411 -2.74 -7.52 -10.44
N ASN A 412 -2.74 -8.09 -11.64
CA ASN A 412 -1.83 -9.16 -12.05
C ASN A 412 -0.43 -8.69 -12.46
N ASN A 413 -0.24 -7.40 -12.59
CA ASN A 413 1.09 -6.88 -12.87
C ASN A 413 1.86 -6.85 -11.55
N PRO A 414 3.04 -7.50 -11.47
CA PRO A 414 3.85 -7.39 -10.28
C PRO A 414 4.10 -5.91 -10.01
N ILE A 415 3.80 -5.47 -8.80
CA ILE A 415 4.39 -4.24 -8.28
C ILE A 415 5.89 -4.43 -8.45
N CYS A 416 6.49 -3.62 -9.31
CA CYS A 416 7.86 -3.81 -9.74
C CYS A 416 8.81 -3.30 -8.67
N GLU A 417 9.99 -3.91 -8.59
CA GLU A 417 11.16 -3.31 -7.96
C GLU A 417 11.31 -1.87 -8.45
N GLY A 418 11.39 -0.89 -7.54
CA GLY A 418 11.56 0.54 -7.87
C GLY A 418 10.43 1.48 -7.41
N MET A 419 9.28 0.98 -6.95
CA MET A 419 8.25 1.84 -6.32
C MET A 419 8.64 2.34 -4.93
N CYS A 420 9.53 1.61 -4.24
CA CYS A 420 9.95 1.93 -2.89
C CYS A 420 10.37 3.39 -2.75
N GLY A 421 9.85 4.08 -1.72
CA GLY A 421 10.13 5.48 -1.44
C GLY A 421 9.15 6.46 -2.09
N ALA A 422 8.34 6.04 -3.07
CA ALA A 422 7.31 6.88 -3.65
C ALA A 422 6.24 7.25 -2.59
N PRO A 423 5.79 8.51 -2.50
CA PRO A 423 4.73 8.93 -1.60
C PRO A 423 3.38 8.37 -2.06
N ILE A 424 2.56 8.04 -1.07
CA ILE A 424 1.15 7.70 -1.22
C ILE A 424 0.35 8.98 -1.03
N VAL A 425 -0.14 9.55 -2.12
CA VAL A 425 -0.74 10.90 -2.13
C VAL A 425 -2.26 10.80 -2.31
N GLN A 426 -3.02 11.36 -1.37
CA GLN A 426 -4.47 11.42 -1.47
C GLN A 426 -4.92 12.27 -2.66
N CYS A 427 -5.80 11.71 -3.51
CA CYS A 427 -6.28 12.37 -4.72
C CYS A 427 -7.13 13.62 -4.44
N GLU A 428 -7.75 13.73 -3.26
CA GLU A 428 -8.60 14.88 -2.91
C GLU A 428 -7.78 16.08 -2.41
N THR A 429 -6.83 15.81 -1.51
CA THR A 429 -6.19 16.84 -0.69
C THR A 429 -4.73 17.10 -1.09
N GLY A 430 -4.11 16.17 -1.84
CA GLY A 430 -2.66 16.12 -2.02
C GLY A 430 -1.92 15.72 -0.72
N GLY A 431 -2.62 15.20 0.28
CA GLY A 431 -2.02 14.78 1.54
C GLY A 431 -1.24 13.49 1.39
N VAL A 432 0.00 13.46 1.86
CA VAL A 432 0.87 12.28 1.86
C VAL A 432 0.58 11.46 3.10
N GLY A 433 -0.03 10.29 2.91
CA GLY A 433 -0.35 9.35 3.99
C GLY A 433 0.84 8.49 4.41
N GLY A 434 1.77 8.24 3.50
CA GLY A 434 2.97 7.45 3.75
C GLY A 434 3.83 7.31 2.51
N PHE A 435 4.75 6.35 2.53
CA PHE A 435 5.60 6.01 1.40
C PHE A 435 5.48 4.51 1.11
N SER A 436 5.52 4.14 -0.17
CA SER A 436 5.49 2.75 -0.60
C SER A 436 6.76 2.03 -0.15
N HIS A 437 6.58 0.84 0.40
CA HIS A 437 7.63 -0.14 0.68
C HIS A 437 7.18 -1.52 0.19
N LEU A 438 8.12 -2.44 0.02
CA LEU A 438 7.87 -3.83 -0.41
C LEU A 438 8.20 -4.83 0.69
#